data_AF-C6HWY3-F1
#
_entry.id   AF-C6HWY3-F1
#
_cell.length_a   1.000
_cell.length_b   1.000
_cell.length_c   1.000
_cell.angle_alpha   90.00
_cell.angle_beta   90.00
_cell.angle_gamma   90.00
#
_symmetry.space_group_name_H-M   'P 1'
#
loop_
_entity.id
_entity.type
_entity.pdbx_description
1 polymer ?
#
loop_
_entity_poly.entity_id
_entity_poly.type
_entity_poly.pdbx_seq_one_letter_code
_entity_poly.pdbx_strand_id
1 'polypeptide(L)'
;MKRMEPVEINDPEKIQEILKGIVLTGSGFVTTCLLEDVWDAGLTYPDYFKAAGEDPTASLNGLSPAWETYHLRQGKKVVNVYGMGSRGRRIHVTETP
;
A
#
# COMPACT_ATOMS: atom_id res chain seq x y z
N MET A 1 -19.08 0.80 -12.42
CA MET A 1 -17.97 1.33 -11.61
C MET A 1 -16.67 0.96 -12.29
N LYS A 2 -15.73 1.91 -12.43
CA LYS A 2 -14.41 1.63 -13.00
C LYS A 2 -13.49 1.26 -11.83
N ARG A 3 -13.10 -0.01 -11.75
CA ARG A 3 -12.20 -0.51 -10.72
C ARG A 3 -10.75 -0.16 -11.07
N MET A 4 -9.88 -0.06 -10.06
CA MET A 4 -8.44 0.01 -10.30
C MET A 4 -7.93 -1.38 -10.69
N GLU A 5 -7.22 -1.46 -11.80
CA GLU A 5 -6.57 -2.71 -12.20
C GLU A 5 -5.39 -3.02 -11.27
N PRO A 6 -5.06 -4.29 -11.04
CA PRO A 6 -3.87 -4.66 -10.30
C PRO A 6 -2.62 -4.04 -10.93
N VAL A 7 -1.68 -3.62 -10.09
CA VAL A 7 -0.43 -3.00 -10.53
C VAL A 7 0.77 -3.73 -9.95
N GLU A 8 1.85 -3.75 -10.72
CA GLU A 8 3.16 -4.24 -10.32
C GLU A 8 4.20 -3.28 -10.92
N ILE A 9 5.00 -2.66 -10.05
CA ILE A 9 5.90 -1.56 -10.38
C ILE A 9 7.27 -1.84 -9.75
N ASN A 10 8.34 -1.66 -10.53
CA ASN A 10 9.74 -1.87 -10.09
C ASN A 10 10.58 -0.59 -10.22
N ASP A 11 9.92 0.56 -10.40
CA ASP A 11 10.52 1.87 -10.60
C ASP A 11 10.32 2.70 -9.32
N PRO A 12 11.39 2.98 -8.55
CA PRO A 12 11.27 3.62 -7.23
C PRO A 12 10.57 4.98 -7.25
N GLU A 13 10.77 5.77 -8.30
CA GLU A 13 10.13 7.09 -8.42
C GLU A 13 8.62 6.93 -8.63
N LYS A 14 8.21 6.05 -9.55
CA LYS A 14 6.79 5.74 -9.76
C LYS A 14 6.14 5.11 -8.53
N ILE A 15 6.88 4.30 -7.77
CA ILE A 15 6.41 3.74 -6.51
C ILE A 15 6.15 4.86 -5.50
N GLN A 16 7.08 5.81 -5.33
CA GLN A 16 6.85 6.92 -4.42
C GLN A 16 5.65 7.79 -4.85
N GLU A 17 5.53 8.09 -6.14
CA GLU A 17 4.41 8.86 -6.67
C GLU A 17 3.05 8.18 -6.43
N ILE A 18 2.96 6.86 -6.62
CA ILE A 18 1.69 6.16 -6.37
C ILE A 18 1.35 6.11 -4.88
N LEU A 19 2.35 5.94 -4.01
CA LEU A 19 2.15 5.85 -2.56
C LEU A 19 1.68 7.17 -1.94
N LYS A 20 2.13 8.33 -2.46
CA LYS A 20 1.65 9.66 -2.03
C LYS A 20 0.14 9.80 -2.17
N GLY A 21 -0.44 9.15 -3.19
CA GLY A 21 -1.85 9.24 -3.48
C GLY A 21 -2.73 8.27 -2.68
N ILE A 22 -2.15 7.28 -2.00
CA ILE A 22 -2.92 6.22 -1.34
C ILE A 22 -3.37 6.67 0.05
N VAL A 23 -4.69 6.66 0.23
CA VAL A 23 -5.39 6.94 1.49
C VAL A 23 -6.21 5.71 1.88
N LEU A 24 -6.05 5.27 3.13
CA LEU A 24 -6.71 4.09 3.69
C LEU A 24 -7.58 4.51 4.88
N THR A 25 -8.88 4.24 4.82
CA THR A 25 -9.84 4.58 5.89
C THR A 25 -10.57 3.32 6.38
N GLY A 26 -11.51 3.47 7.31
CA GLY A 26 -12.27 2.35 7.87
C GLY A 26 -11.66 1.81 9.17
N SER A 27 -11.65 0.49 9.34
CA SER A 27 -11.23 -0.17 10.59
C SER A 27 -9.83 -0.79 10.50
N GLY A 28 -9.06 -0.69 11.58
CA GLY A 28 -7.69 -1.20 11.65
C GLY A 28 -6.66 -0.15 11.25
N PHE A 29 -5.67 -0.53 10.45
CA PHE A 29 -4.68 0.38 9.90
C PHE A 29 -5.32 1.39 8.93
N VAL A 30 -5.14 2.67 9.23
CA VAL A 30 -5.61 3.81 8.46
C VAL A 30 -4.47 4.79 8.24
N THR A 31 -4.48 5.49 7.11
CA THR A 31 -3.46 6.48 6.77
C THR A 31 -4.00 7.48 5.75
N THR A 32 -3.49 8.70 5.79
CA THR A 32 -3.73 9.74 4.78
C THR A 32 -2.63 9.80 3.72
N CYS A 33 -1.52 9.05 3.89
CA CYS A 33 -0.41 9.01 2.95
C CYS A 33 0.41 7.74 3.21
N LEU A 34 0.18 6.68 2.42
CA LEU A 34 0.87 5.41 2.62
C LEU A 34 2.41 5.54 2.45
N LEU A 35 2.88 6.55 1.72
CA LEU A 35 4.33 6.79 1.58
C LEU A 35 5.00 7.10 2.93
N GLU A 36 4.34 7.87 3.80
CA GLU A 36 4.89 8.23 5.10
C GLU A 36 5.04 6.99 5.99
N ASP A 37 4.02 6.12 6.04
CA ASP A 37 4.10 4.87 6.79
C ASP A 37 5.20 3.92 6.28
N VAL A 38 5.41 3.90 4.96
CA VAL A 38 6.47 3.11 4.31
C VAL A 38 7.86 3.66 4.66
N TRP A 39 8.01 4.98 4.73
CA TRP A 39 9.23 5.63 5.21
C TRP A 39 9.49 5.37 6.69
N ASP A 40 8.47 5.44 7.53
CA ASP A 40 8.57 5.13 8.97
C ASP A 40 8.93 3.65 9.21
N ALA A 41 8.49 2.75 8.34
CA ALA A 41 8.92 1.36 8.32
C ALA A 41 10.39 1.17 7.85
N GLY A 42 11.00 2.22 7.29
CA GLY A 42 12.38 2.26 6.82
C GLY A 42 12.57 1.82 5.38
N LEU A 43 11.54 1.92 4.53
CA LEU A 43 11.65 1.73 3.08
C LEU A 43 11.70 3.11 2.41
N THR A 44 12.84 3.80 2.54
CA THR A 44 13.01 5.15 1.97
C THR A 44 13.10 5.18 0.45
N TYR A 45 13.40 4.03 -0.18
CA TYR A 45 13.58 3.88 -1.61
C TYR A 45 13.10 2.49 -2.08
N PRO A 46 11.78 2.23 -2.05
CA PRO A 46 11.23 0.92 -2.41
C PRO A 46 11.54 0.56 -3.85
N ASP A 47 11.97 -0.68 -4.08
CA ASP A 47 12.37 -1.22 -5.38
C ASP A 47 11.29 -2.10 -6.03
N TYR A 48 10.23 -2.40 -5.28
CA TYR A 48 9.12 -3.22 -5.73
C TYR A 48 7.83 -2.78 -5.04
N PHE A 49 6.77 -2.69 -5.82
CA PHE A 49 5.41 -2.43 -5.36
C PHE A 49 4.42 -3.30 -6.12
N LYS A 50 3.50 -3.92 -5.39
CA LYS A 50 2.36 -4.61 -5.96
C LYS A 50 1.11 -4.30 -5.18
N ALA A 51 0.02 -4.03 -5.90
CA ALA A 51 -1.29 -3.82 -5.28
C ALA A 51 -2.40 -4.49 -6.08
N ALA A 52 -3.35 -5.09 -5.37
CA ALA A 52 -4.44 -5.88 -5.94
C ALA A 52 -5.65 -5.96 -5.01
N GLY A 53 -6.75 -6.47 -5.54
CA GLY A 53 -8.05 -6.54 -4.85
C GLY A 53 -8.80 -5.22 -4.91
N GLU A 54 -9.93 -5.16 -4.21
CA GLU A 54 -10.83 -4.02 -4.21
C GLU A 54 -11.26 -3.69 -2.78
N ASP A 55 -11.02 -2.46 -2.35
CA ASP A 55 -11.41 -1.97 -1.03
C ASP A 55 -12.15 -0.62 -1.17
N PRO A 56 -13.45 -0.57 -0.83
CA PRO A 56 -14.25 0.65 -0.95
C PRO A 56 -13.80 1.76 0.02
N THR A 57 -13.06 1.39 1.08
CA THR A 57 -12.51 2.33 2.06
C THR A 57 -11.07 2.75 1.76
N ALA A 58 -10.48 2.25 0.67
CA ALA A 58 -9.22 2.70 0.11
C ALA A 58 -9.46 3.64 -1.08
N SER A 59 -8.58 4.62 -1.25
CA SER A 59 -8.59 5.49 -2.43
C SER A 59 -7.18 5.81 -2.91
N LEU A 60 -7.03 6.07 -4.20
CA LEU A 60 -5.82 6.61 -4.80
C LEU A 60 -6.18 7.96 -5.45
N ASN A 61 -5.55 9.04 -4.98
CA ASN A 61 -5.80 10.42 -5.42
C ASN A 61 -7.30 10.80 -5.36
N GLY A 62 -7.97 10.36 -4.29
CA GLY A 62 -9.41 10.61 -4.09
C GLY A 62 -10.35 9.71 -4.90
N LEU A 63 -9.83 8.81 -5.75
CA LEU A 63 -10.63 7.84 -6.49
C LEU A 63 -10.76 6.53 -5.69
N SER A 64 -12.00 6.13 -5.41
CA SER A 64 -12.38 4.89 -4.75
C SER A 64 -13.31 4.07 -5.67
N PRO A 65 -13.30 2.72 -5.62
CA PRO A 65 -12.45 1.88 -4.79
C PRO A 65 -11.01 1.76 -5.31
N ALA A 66 -10.04 1.71 -4.39
CA ALA A 66 -8.66 1.34 -4.69
C ALA A 66 -8.37 -0.11 -4.24
N TRP A 67 -7.09 -0.45 -4.10
CA TRP A 67 -6.68 -1.83 -3.81
C TRP A 67 -6.88 -2.23 -2.35
N GLU A 68 -7.09 -3.54 -2.16
CA GLU A 68 -7.26 -4.17 -0.85
C GLU A 68 -5.91 -4.54 -0.22
N THR A 69 -4.95 -4.94 -1.04
CA THR A 69 -3.64 -5.42 -0.60
C THR A 69 -2.52 -4.61 -1.24
N TYR A 70 -1.47 -4.36 -0.45
CA TYR A 70 -0.28 -3.63 -0.88
C TYR A 70 0.97 -4.40 -0.40
N HIS A 71 1.90 -4.68 -1.30
CA HIS A 71 3.17 -5.32 -1.01
C HIS A 71 4.29 -4.41 -1.49
N LEU A 72 5.16 -4.00 -0.58
CA LEU A 72 6.34 -3.20 -0.85
C LEU A 72 7.59 -3.95 -0.43
N ARG A 73 8.67 -3.75 -1.17
CA ARG A 73 9.99 -4.25 -0.79
C ARG A 73 11.08 -3.21 -1.09
N GLN A 74 12.11 -3.23 -0.25
CA GLN A 74 13.41 -2.62 -0.51
C GLN A 74 14.51 -3.60 -0.06
N GLY A 75 15.20 -4.23 -1.00
CA GLY A 75 16.17 -5.28 -0.69
C GLY A 75 15.53 -6.42 0.10
N LYS A 76 15.92 -6.56 1.38
CA LYS A 76 15.40 -7.59 2.31
C LYS A 76 14.20 -7.12 3.14
N LYS A 77 13.90 -5.83 3.15
CA LYS A 77 12.79 -5.31 3.95
C LYS A 77 11.50 -5.33 3.15
N VAL A 78 10.42 -5.80 3.76
CA VAL A 78 9.10 -5.94 3.14
C VAL A 78 8.05 -5.28 4.04
N VAL A 79 7.14 -4.51 3.43
CA VAL A 79 5.93 -4.00 4.08
C VAL A 79 4.73 -4.58 3.36
N ASN A 80 3.85 -5.24 4.10
CA ASN A 80 2.56 -5.70 3.59
C ASN A 80 1.43 -4.97 4.30
N VAL A 81 0.48 -4.45 3.53
CA VAL A 81 -0.82 -4.01 4.02
C VAL A 81 -1.86 -5.00 3.52
N TYR A 82 -2.51 -5.67 4.45
CA TYR A 82 -3.61 -6.60 4.20
C TYR A 82 -4.93 -5.92 4.46
N GLY A 83 -5.89 -6.09 3.56
CA GLY A 83 -7.20 -5.45 3.58
C GLY A 83 -8.09 -5.78 4.78
N MET A 84 -9.34 -5.31 4.70
CA MET A 84 -10.34 -5.36 5.78
C MET A 84 -10.92 -6.77 5.96
N GLY A 85 -10.11 -7.72 6.44
CA GLY A 85 -10.60 -9.01 6.94
C GLY A 85 -11.41 -8.84 8.24
N SER A 86 -11.74 -9.95 8.90
CA SER A 86 -12.55 -9.95 10.14
C SER A 86 -11.95 -9.17 11.33
N ARG A 87 -10.67 -8.75 11.23
CA ARG A 87 -9.93 -7.99 12.26
C ARG A 87 -9.61 -6.55 11.83
N GLY A 88 -10.16 -6.08 10.70
CA GLY A 88 -9.77 -4.81 10.10
C GLY A 88 -8.43 -4.87 9.37
N ARG A 89 -8.07 -3.78 8.69
CA ARG A 89 -6.83 -3.66 7.90
C ARG A 89 -5.59 -3.80 8.80
N ARG A 90 -4.54 -4.44 8.31
CA ARG A 90 -3.30 -4.68 9.08
C ARG A 90 -2.08 -4.34 8.25
N ILE A 91 -1.10 -3.73 8.89
CA ILE A 91 0.25 -3.55 8.35
C ILE A 91 1.20 -4.57 9.00
N HIS A 92 2.14 -5.11 8.22
CA HIS A 92 3.16 -6.02 8.68
C HIS A 92 4.49 -5.68 8.02
N VAL A 93 5.51 -5.42 8.84
CA VAL A 93 6.88 -5.14 8.39
C VAL A 93 7.77 -6.33 8.75
N THR A 94 8.53 -6.84 7.79
CA THR A 94 9.45 -7.96 7.98
C THR A 94 10.80 -7.65 7.34
N GLU A 95 11.88 -8.05 8.00
CA GLU A 95 13.21 -8.14 7.39
C GLU A 95 13.48 -9.61 7.07
N THR A 96 13.65 -9.95 5.80
CA THR A 96 14.03 -11.31 5.43
C THR A 96 15.50 -11.55 5.80
N PRO A 97 15.86 -12.75 6.31
CA PRO A 97 17.22 -13.06 6.75
C PRO A 97 18.32 -12.86 5.68
#